data_AF-X0RKB3-F1
#
_entry.id   AF-X0RKB3-F1
#
_cell.length_a   1.000
_cell.length_b   1.000
_cell.length_c   1.000
_cell.angle_alpha   90.00
_cell.angle_beta   90.00
_cell.angle_gamma   90.00
#
_symmetry.space_group_name_H-M   'P 1'
#
loop_
_entity.id
_entity.type
_entity.pdbx_description
1 polymer ?
#
loop_
_entity_poly.entity_id
_entity_poly.type
_entity_poly.pdbx_seq_one_letter_code
_entity_poly.pdbx_strand_id
1 'polypeptide(L)'
;MVKKYNESRPSIPADVKRKVLVEAGHRCSFNRCGFEAYEIHHIDENRENNNPENLIVLCPSHHTLAHSGKVSRKDLIEYKKALGLRSYDLLQLNSSASYSQNDLNVLSELEKILPYDLINAIQNEPFGSFVKREIITPFNIIEQREFDPSLRFHDQSLEQLRLVIVNNAKEFLNYFGAQSGGLPHGYDYINLNDSFRGSTPEDTKYWIEYSEKTSILANKFCHSVLLLREKGLNF
;
A
#
# COMPACT_ATOMS: atom_id res chain seq x y z
N MET A 1 -6.94 10.60 46.19
CA MET A 1 -6.55 10.55 44.76
C MET A 1 -5.44 11.57 44.55
N VAL A 2 -4.21 11.11 44.32
CA VAL A 2 -3.10 12.01 44.00
C VAL A 2 -3.35 12.52 42.58
N LYS A 3 -3.55 13.82 42.40
CA LYS A 3 -3.57 14.41 41.05
C LYS A 3 -2.19 14.15 40.44
N LYS A 4 -2.15 13.39 39.35
CA LYS A 4 -0.89 13.07 38.65
C LYS A 4 -0.15 14.34 38.18
N TYR A 5 -0.86 15.46 38.03
CA TYR A 5 -0.28 16.75 37.66
C TYR A 5 -1.02 17.94 38.30
N ASN A 6 -0.29 18.99 38.67
CA ASN A 6 -0.81 20.21 39.31
C ASN A 6 -1.01 21.39 38.35
N GLU A 7 -0.45 21.36 37.16
CA GLU A 7 -0.48 22.49 36.20
C GLU A 7 -1.47 22.25 35.04
N SER A 8 -1.80 23.31 34.29
CA SER A 8 -2.60 23.21 33.07
C SER A 8 -1.89 22.36 32.01
N ARG A 9 -2.64 21.59 31.21
CA ARG A 9 -2.06 20.76 30.14
C ARG A 9 -1.28 21.68 29.17
N PRO A 10 0.03 21.50 29.00
CA PRO A 10 0.79 22.26 28.02
C PRO A 10 0.21 22.03 26.63
N SER A 11 0.04 23.10 25.85
CA SER A 11 -0.33 22.96 24.45
C SER A 11 0.84 22.39 23.66
N ILE A 12 0.55 21.51 22.70
CA ILE A 12 1.56 21.09 21.72
C ILE A 12 1.87 22.30 20.83
N PRO A 13 3.13 22.72 20.68
CA PRO A 13 3.51 23.81 19.78
C PRO A 13 2.99 23.58 18.36
N ALA A 14 2.57 24.65 17.68
CA ALA A 14 1.88 24.55 16.39
C ALA A 14 2.76 23.92 15.29
N ASP A 15 4.06 24.20 15.32
CA ASP A 15 5.07 23.62 14.44
C ASP A 15 5.27 22.12 14.68
N VAL A 16 5.35 21.69 15.94
CA VAL A 16 5.41 20.28 16.34
C VAL A 16 4.14 19.55 15.90
N LYS A 17 2.97 20.13 16.19
CA LYS A 17 1.67 19.59 15.79
C LYS A 17 1.61 19.39 14.27
N ARG A 18 1.98 20.40 13.50
CA ARG A 18 2.04 20.32 12.03
C ARG A 18 3.01 19.24 11.56
N LYS A 19 4.21 19.17 12.13
CA LYS A 19 5.22 18.16 11.78
C LYS A 19 4.66 16.74 11.94
N VAL A 20 4.06 16.45 13.09
CA VAL A 20 3.51 15.12 13.41
C VAL A 20 2.29 14.76 12.54
N LEU A 21 1.45 15.74 12.19
CA LEU A 21 0.33 15.52 11.26
C LEU A 21 0.81 15.25 9.82
N VAL A 22 1.82 15.97 9.36
CA VAL A 22 2.43 15.77 8.03
C VAL A 22 3.15 14.41 7.96
N GLU A 23 3.92 14.05 8.99
CA GLU A 23 4.56 12.73 9.13
C GLU A 23 3.54 11.58 9.00
N ALA A 24 2.36 11.73 9.60
CA ALA A 24 1.29 10.75 9.52
C ALA A 24 0.43 10.84 8.23
N GLY A 25 0.72 11.80 7.34
CA GLY A 25 -0.10 12.04 6.13
C GLY A 25 -1.55 12.41 6.45
N HIS A 26 -1.80 13.06 7.59
CA HIS A 26 -3.14 13.37 8.13
C HIS A 26 -4.04 12.14 8.31
N ARG A 27 -3.43 10.95 8.48
CA ARG A 27 -4.12 9.68 8.67
C ARG A 27 -3.68 9.00 9.96
N CYS A 28 -4.48 8.05 10.41
CA CYS A 28 -4.21 7.25 11.59
C CYS A 28 -2.96 6.40 11.37
N SER A 29 -2.02 6.51 12.31
CA SER A 29 -0.76 5.77 12.29
C SER A 29 -0.91 4.30 12.68
N PHE A 30 -2.07 3.89 13.20
CA PHE A 30 -2.34 2.49 13.50
C PHE A 30 -2.23 1.64 12.23
N ASN A 31 -1.51 0.51 12.32
CA ASN A 31 -1.23 -0.34 11.18
C ASN A 31 -2.53 -0.76 10.45
N ARG A 32 -2.55 -0.62 9.12
CA ARG A 32 -3.69 -0.92 8.23
C ARG A 32 -4.99 -0.14 8.50
N CYS A 33 -4.97 0.93 9.31
CA CYS A 33 -6.16 1.76 9.55
C CYS A 33 -6.41 2.77 8.43
N GLY A 34 -5.47 3.70 8.21
CA GLY A 34 -5.54 4.67 7.10
C GLY A 34 -6.66 5.72 7.15
N PHE A 35 -7.55 5.71 8.14
CA PHE A 35 -8.59 6.73 8.30
C PHE A 35 -8.00 8.12 8.58
N GLU A 36 -8.68 9.20 8.17
CA GLU A 36 -8.29 10.57 8.52
C GLU A 36 -8.26 10.74 10.04
N ALA A 37 -7.20 11.38 10.54
CA ALA A 37 -6.96 11.48 11.97
C ALA A 37 -6.22 12.77 12.32
N TYR A 38 -6.62 13.35 13.45
CA TYR A 38 -6.07 14.61 13.96
C TYR A 38 -5.80 14.59 15.47
N GLU A 39 -6.05 13.46 16.15
CA GLU A 39 -5.78 13.31 17.58
C GLU A 39 -4.32 12.89 17.78
N ILE A 40 -3.58 13.68 18.55
CA ILE A 40 -2.18 13.40 18.87
C ILE A 40 -2.09 12.76 20.25
N HIS A 41 -1.42 11.62 20.30
CA HIS A 41 -1.17 10.83 21.50
C HIS A 41 0.30 10.91 21.91
N HIS A 42 0.56 11.06 23.21
CA HIS A 42 1.89 10.95 23.81
C HIS A 42 2.19 9.49 24.12
N ILE A 43 3.18 8.89 23.45
CA ILE A 43 3.53 7.47 23.57
C ILE A 43 3.96 7.11 24.99
N ASP A 44 4.71 7.99 25.65
CA ASP A 44 5.14 7.82 27.05
C ASP A 44 4.07 8.19 28.09
N GLU A 45 2.88 8.62 27.65
CA GLU A 45 1.79 9.17 28.47
C GLU A 45 2.18 10.39 29.32
N ASN A 46 3.31 11.03 29.01
CA ASN A 46 3.74 12.28 29.62
C ASN A 46 3.35 13.46 28.72
N ARG A 47 2.29 14.16 29.11
CA ARG A 47 1.74 15.33 28.40
C ARG A 47 2.70 16.52 28.27
N GLU A 48 3.81 16.53 29.01
CA GLU A 48 4.85 17.57 28.93
C GLU A 48 5.91 17.25 27.88
N ASN A 49 6.03 15.98 27.45
CA ASN A 49 7.01 15.54 26.47
C ASN A 49 6.49 15.71 25.04
N ASN A 50 6.56 16.95 24.55
CA ASN A 50 6.16 17.31 23.19
C ASN A 50 7.23 17.04 22.13
N ASN A 51 8.20 16.15 22.40
CA ASN A 51 9.14 15.73 21.37
C ASN A 51 8.37 15.03 20.24
N PRO A 52 8.52 15.42 18.96
CA PRO A 52 7.87 14.73 17.83
C PRO A 52 8.02 13.21 17.86
N GLU A 53 9.17 12.69 18.30
CA GLU A 53 9.43 11.25 18.41
C GLU A 53 8.54 10.53 19.43
N ASN A 54 8.00 11.28 20.39
CA ASN A 54 7.07 10.79 21.41
C ASN A 54 5.59 10.97 21.03
N LEU A 55 5.29 11.55 19.87
CA LEU A 55 3.93 11.89 19.46
C LEU A 55 3.48 11.00 18.29
N ILE A 56 2.24 10.49 18.35
CA ILE A 56 1.66 9.67 17.27
C ILE A 56 0.23 10.12 16.97
N VAL A 57 -0.17 10.09 15.68
CA VAL A 57 -1.51 10.49 15.24
C VAL A 57 -2.43 9.29 15.19
N LEU A 58 -3.58 9.35 15.85
CA LEU A 58 -4.56 8.26 15.90
C LEU A 58 -5.96 8.78 15.59
N CYS A 59 -6.81 7.94 15.00
CA CYS A 59 -8.24 8.21 14.92
C CYS A 59 -8.88 7.99 16.30
N PRO A 60 -10.09 8.51 16.56
CA PRO A 60 -10.73 8.44 17.89
C PRO A 60 -10.82 7.01 18.47
N SER A 61 -11.07 6.01 17.61
CA SER A 61 -11.13 4.61 18.01
C SER A 61 -9.78 4.09 18.53
N HIS A 62 -8.71 4.24 17.74
CA HIS A 62 -7.38 3.77 18.13
C HIS A 62 -6.76 4.62 19.25
N HIS A 63 -7.10 5.90 19.33
CA HIS A 63 -6.72 6.76 20.44
C HIS A 63 -7.31 6.27 21.76
N THR A 64 -8.58 5.85 21.75
CA THR A 64 -9.24 5.22 22.91
C THR A 64 -8.55 3.90 23.28
N LEU A 65 -8.20 3.06 22.30
CA LEU A 65 -7.50 1.80 22.54
C LEU A 65 -6.12 2.02 23.18
N ALA A 66 -5.36 3.00 22.71
CA ALA A 66 -4.07 3.40 23.29
C ALA A 66 -4.23 3.86 24.75
N HIS A 67 -5.19 4.75 25.03
CA HIS A 67 -5.49 5.18 26.39
C HIS A 67 -5.92 4.03 27.32
N SER A 68 -6.62 3.03 26.79
CA SER A 68 -7.03 1.86 27.56
C SER A 68 -5.93 0.81 27.77
N GLY A 69 -4.74 1.01 27.18
CA GLY A 69 -3.62 0.07 27.24
C GLY A 69 -3.79 -1.20 26.39
N LYS A 70 -4.86 -1.29 25.58
CA LYS A 70 -5.08 -2.40 24.63
C LYS A 70 -4.09 -2.36 23.46
N VAL A 71 -3.56 -1.18 23.15
CA VAL A 71 -2.41 -0.99 22.29
C VAL A 71 -1.26 -0.56 23.18
N SER A 72 -0.19 -1.33 23.20
CA SER A 72 0.93 -1.07 24.10
C SER A 72 1.80 0.07 23.58
N ARG A 73 2.58 0.70 24.48
CA ARG A 73 3.58 1.70 24.08
C ARG A 73 4.58 1.16 23.06
N LYS A 74 4.94 -0.13 23.17
CA LYS A 74 5.82 -0.80 22.20
C LYS A 74 5.17 -0.82 20.81
N ASP A 75 3.88 -1.16 20.73
CA ASP A 75 3.15 -1.16 19.45
C ASP A 75 3.10 0.24 18.85
N LEU A 76 2.84 1.27 19.66
CA LEU A 76 2.84 2.66 19.19
C LEU A 76 4.21 3.11 18.65
N ILE A 77 5.31 2.69 19.30
CA ILE A 77 6.67 2.95 18.82
C ILE A 77 6.87 2.29 17.46
N GLU A 78 6.47 1.02 17.30
CA GLU A 78 6.61 0.30 16.03
C GLU A 78 5.75 0.93 14.92
N TYR A 79 4.52 1.35 15.23
CA TYR A 79 3.66 2.06 14.28
C TYR A 79 4.26 3.39 13.85
N LYS A 80 4.85 4.15 14.79
CA LYS A 80 5.52 5.42 14.45
C LYS A 80 6.74 5.21 13.58
N LYS A 81 7.59 4.22 13.90
CA LYS A 81 8.72 3.84 13.05
C LYS A 81 8.28 3.50 11.62
N ALA A 82 7.15 2.79 11.49
CA ALA A 82 6.57 2.48 10.18
C ALA A 82 6.09 3.70 9.38
N LEU A 83 5.84 4.86 10.02
CA LEU A 83 5.59 6.13 9.32
C LEU A 83 6.88 6.75 8.77
N GLY A 84 7.97 6.66 9.52
CA GLY A 84 9.30 7.10 9.09
C GLY A 84 9.76 6.35 7.84
N LEU A 85 9.40 5.07 7.74
CA LEU A 85 9.59 4.25 6.53
C LEU A 85 8.72 4.69 5.34
N ARG A 86 7.67 5.49 5.54
CA ARG A 86 6.76 5.95 4.48
C ARG A 86 7.02 7.37 3.97
N SER A 87 7.89 8.14 4.63
CA SER A 87 8.16 9.53 4.21
C SER A 87 9.53 10.09 4.56
N TYR A 88 10.32 9.46 5.44
CA TYR A 88 11.63 9.97 5.88
C TYR A 88 12.81 9.11 5.41
N ASP A 89 12.64 7.79 5.27
CA ASP A 89 13.64 6.93 4.60
C ASP A 89 13.72 7.19 3.08
N LEU A 90 12.69 7.85 2.51
CA LEU A 90 12.69 8.31 1.12
C LEU A 90 13.56 9.54 0.85
N LEU A 91 13.95 10.31 1.87
CA LEU A 91 14.57 11.63 1.67
C LEU A 91 15.93 11.84 2.34
N GLN A 92 16.41 10.94 3.21
CA GLN A 92 17.70 11.12 3.91
C GLN A 92 18.68 9.94 3.90
N LEU A 93 18.38 8.83 3.21
CA LEU A 93 19.28 7.66 3.16
C LEU A 93 19.53 7.15 1.74
N ASN A 94 20.09 7.96 0.82
CA ASN A 94 21.16 7.53 -0.11
C ASN A 94 21.46 8.55 -1.23
N SER A 95 22.10 9.67 -0.86
CA SER A 95 22.95 10.40 -1.80
C SER A 95 24.26 9.63 -2.05
N SER A 96 24.21 8.52 -2.80
CA SER A 96 25.44 7.83 -3.27
C SER A 96 25.29 6.74 -4.35
N ALA A 97 24.12 6.54 -4.99
CA ALA A 97 24.09 5.83 -6.27
C ALA A 97 23.27 6.61 -7.30
N SER A 98 23.95 7.27 -8.24
CA SER A 98 23.28 7.79 -9.42
C SER A 98 22.92 6.61 -10.32
N TYR A 99 21.63 6.31 -10.44
CA TYR A 99 21.15 5.39 -11.47
C TYR A 99 21.53 5.88 -12.86
N SER A 100 21.75 4.94 -13.78
CA SER A 100 22.08 5.31 -15.16
C SER A 100 20.88 5.97 -15.84
N GLN A 101 21.11 6.76 -16.89
CA GLN A 101 20.00 7.33 -17.67
C GLN A 101 19.05 6.25 -18.21
N ASN A 102 19.56 5.03 -18.47
CA ASN A 102 18.73 3.89 -18.83
C ASN A 102 17.76 3.53 -17.72
N ASP A 103 18.25 3.36 -16.48
CA ASP A 103 17.41 2.99 -15.34
C ASP A 103 16.33 4.04 -15.07
N LEU A 104 16.67 5.33 -15.19
CA LEU A 104 15.71 6.43 -15.09
C LEU A 104 14.65 6.38 -16.20
N ASN A 105 15.04 6.04 -17.43
CA ASN A 105 14.11 5.87 -18.54
C ASN A 105 13.17 4.69 -18.29
N VAL A 106 13.67 3.56 -17.79
CA VAL A 106 12.85 2.40 -17.44
C VAL A 106 11.85 2.75 -16.34
N LEU A 107 12.25 3.49 -15.29
CA LEU A 107 11.35 3.97 -14.25
C LEU A 107 10.21 4.82 -14.84
N SER A 108 10.54 5.75 -15.74
CA SER A 108 9.54 6.59 -16.43
C SER A 108 8.60 5.78 -17.31
N GLU A 109 9.10 4.77 -18.03
CA GLU A 109 8.25 3.88 -18.84
C GLU A 109 7.31 3.05 -17.96
N LEU A 110 7.80 2.51 -16.84
CA LEU A 110 6.96 1.80 -15.88
C LEU A 110 5.90 2.72 -15.23
N GLU A 111 6.20 4.00 -15.05
CA GLU A 111 5.25 4.99 -14.55
C GLU A 111 4.05 5.18 -15.50
N LYS A 112 4.33 5.24 -16.81
CA LYS A 112 3.27 5.34 -17.83
C LYS A 112 2.37 4.11 -17.88
N ILE A 113 2.93 2.93 -17.64
CA ILE A 113 2.18 1.67 -17.66
C ILE A 113 1.30 1.53 -16.41
N LEU A 114 1.79 1.98 -15.24
CA LEU A 114 1.17 1.75 -13.93
C LEU A 114 1.06 3.02 -13.09
N PRO A 115 0.39 4.10 -13.52
CA PRO A 115 0.31 5.30 -12.71
C PRO A 115 -0.35 5.03 -11.35
N TYR A 116 -0.09 5.87 -10.34
CA TYR A 116 -0.48 5.60 -8.95
C TYR A 116 -1.99 5.42 -8.75
N ASP A 117 -2.80 6.17 -9.50
CA ASP A 117 -4.25 6.05 -9.54
C ASP A 117 -4.69 4.68 -10.06
N LEU A 118 -4.02 4.15 -11.10
CA LEU A 118 -4.28 2.81 -11.62
C LEU A 118 -3.84 1.72 -10.64
N ILE A 119 -2.70 1.88 -9.96
CA ILE A 119 -2.29 0.98 -8.88
C ILE A 119 -3.38 0.93 -7.81
N ASN A 120 -3.87 2.09 -7.36
CA ASN A 120 -4.94 2.15 -6.38
C ASN A 120 -6.24 1.53 -6.90
N ALA A 121 -6.59 1.71 -8.17
CA ALA A 121 -7.76 1.08 -8.78
C ALA A 121 -7.64 -0.46 -8.77
N ILE A 122 -6.47 -1.01 -9.12
CA ILE A 122 -6.22 -2.46 -9.09
C ILE A 122 -6.31 -3.01 -7.66
N GLN A 123 -5.73 -2.32 -6.67
CA GLN A 123 -5.74 -2.78 -5.28
C GLN A 123 -7.15 -2.84 -4.66
N ASN A 124 -8.06 -1.99 -5.15
CA ASN A 124 -9.44 -1.91 -4.68
C ASN A 124 -10.44 -2.66 -5.58
N GLU A 125 -9.98 -3.30 -6.66
CA GLU A 125 -10.84 -4.13 -7.50
C GLU A 125 -11.19 -5.44 -6.75
N PRO A 126 -12.47 -5.74 -6.51
CA PRO A 126 -12.87 -6.96 -5.81
C PRO A 126 -12.76 -8.23 -6.65
N PHE A 127 -12.68 -8.12 -7.98
CA PHE A 127 -12.66 -9.26 -8.89
C PHE A 127 -13.86 -10.21 -8.69
N GLY A 128 -15.01 -9.67 -8.25
CA GLY A 128 -16.22 -10.43 -7.95
C GLY A 128 -17.18 -10.57 -9.15
N SER A 129 -16.91 -9.83 -10.22
CA SER A 129 -17.78 -9.73 -11.41
C SER A 129 -16.94 -9.25 -12.59
N PHE A 130 -17.60 -8.68 -13.60
CA PHE A 130 -16.95 -8.01 -14.72
C PHE A 130 -15.81 -7.08 -14.28
N VAL A 131 -14.64 -7.28 -14.87
CA VAL A 131 -13.43 -6.49 -14.61
C VAL A 131 -13.09 -5.66 -15.85
N LYS A 132 -12.92 -4.36 -15.67
CA LYS A 132 -12.58 -3.46 -16.79
C LYS A 132 -11.22 -3.80 -17.38
N ARG A 133 -11.09 -3.62 -18.69
CA ARG A 133 -9.83 -3.89 -19.42
C ARG A 133 -8.65 -3.09 -18.87
N GLU A 134 -8.88 -1.86 -18.44
CA GLU A 134 -7.85 -0.99 -17.84
C GLU A 134 -7.17 -1.59 -16.61
N ILE A 135 -7.89 -2.40 -15.81
CA ILE A 135 -7.34 -3.09 -14.64
C ILE A 135 -6.38 -4.22 -15.05
N ILE A 136 -6.72 -4.96 -16.11
CA ILE A 136 -5.95 -6.13 -16.56
C ILE A 136 -4.78 -5.75 -17.48
N THR A 137 -4.91 -4.64 -18.22
CA THR A 137 -3.94 -4.22 -19.24
C THR A 137 -2.50 -4.13 -18.74
N PRO A 138 -2.20 -3.56 -17.55
CA PRO A 138 -0.84 -3.48 -17.05
C PRO A 138 -0.17 -4.83 -16.85
N PHE A 139 -0.91 -5.83 -16.38
CA PHE A 139 -0.40 -7.19 -16.19
C PHE A 139 0.05 -7.78 -17.53
N ASN A 140 -0.79 -7.66 -18.56
CA ASN A 140 -0.49 -8.11 -19.92
C ASN A 140 0.74 -7.40 -20.49
N ILE A 141 0.82 -6.06 -20.34
CA ILE A 141 1.96 -5.28 -20.86
C ILE A 141 3.27 -5.73 -20.19
N ILE A 142 3.26 -5.89 -18.86
CA ILE A 142 4.45 -6.31 -18.11
C ILE A 142 4.89 -7.71 -18.50
N GLU A 143 3.96 -8.65 -18.65
CA GLU A 143 4.27 -10.01 -19.10
C GLU A 143 4.85 -10.00 -20.52
N GLN A 144 4.18 -9.36 -21.47
CA GLN A 144 4.57 -9.35 -22.89
C GLN A 144 5.92 -8.66 -23.10
N ARG A 145 6.26 -7.67 -22.25
CA ARG A 145 7.51 -6.92 -22.32
C ARG A 145 8.59 -7.47 -21.39
N GLU A 146 8.48 -8.70 -20.89
CA GLU A 146 9.47 -9.31 -20.01
C GLU A 146 10.90 -9.24 -20.58
N PHE A 147 11.04 -9.53 -21.87
CA PHE A 147 12.30 -9.57 -22.61
C PHE A 147 12.59 -8.29 -23.41
N ASP A 148 11.76 -7.25 -23.24
CA ASP A 148 11.96 -5.97 -23.90
C ASP A 148 13.19 -5.26 -23.31
N PRO A 149 14.25 -5.01 -24.11
CA PRO A 149 15.45 -4.33 -23.61
C PRO A 149 15.17 -2.93 -23.06
N SER A 150 14.12 -2.25 -23.54
CA SER A 150 13.75 -0.90 -23.09
C SER A 150 13.10 -0.85 -21.71
N LEU A 151 12.73 -2.01 -21.15
CA LEU A 151 12.27 -2.13 -19.76
C LEU A 151 13.31 -2.79 -18.85
N ARG A 152 14.55 -3.01 -19.31
CA ARG A 152 15.57 -3.71 -18.54
C ARG A 152 16.45 -2.73 -17.77
N PHE A 153 16.59 -2.95 -16.46
CA PHE A 153 17.49 -2.16 -15.64
C PHE A 153 18.95 -2.61 -15.82
N HIS A 154 19.86 -1.65 -15.82
CA HIS A 154 21.29 -1.87 -15.65
C HIS A 154 21.64 -2.10 -14.18
N ASP A 155 20.94 -1.42 -13.27
CA ASP A 155 21.07 -1.72 -11.85
C ASP A 155 20.51 -3.11 -11.53
N GLN A 156 21.37 -3.97 -10.98
CA GLN A 156 21.02 -5.35 -10.69
C GLN A 156 19.86 -5.46 -9.70
N SER A 157 19.79 -4.56 -8.72
CA SER A 157 18.78 -4.62 -7.66
C SER A 157 17.39 -4.17 -8.15
N LEU A 158 17.32 -3.17 -9.02
CA LEU A 158 16.10 -2.80 -9.74
C LEU A 158 15.67 -3.90 -10.71
N GLU A 159 16.61 -4.52 -11.42
CA GLU A 159 16.29 -5.62 -12.35
C GLU A 159 15.71 -6.83 -11.62
N GLN A 160 16.24 -7.18 -10.43
CA GLN A 160 15.66 -8.25 -9.62
C GLN A 160 14.22 -7.93 -9.21
N LEU A 161 13.93 -6.69 -8.80
CA LEU A 161 12.56 -6.28 -8.46
C LEU A 161 11.64 -6.30 -9.69
N ARG A 162 12.13 -5.86 -10.86
CA ARG A 162 11.38 -5.95 -12.11
C ARG A 162 11.00 -7.39 -12.44
N LEU A 163 11.92 -8.34 -12.29
CA LEU A 163 11.63 -9.77 -12.51
C LEU A 163 10.60 -10.31 -11.50
N VAL A 164 10.61 -9.85 -10.24
CA VAL A 164 9.56 -10.16 -9.27
C VAL A 164 8.19 -9.64 -9.74
N ILE A 165 8.14 -8.40 -10.25
CA ILE A 165 6.90 -7.81 -10.79
C ILE A 165 6.38 -8.64 -11.97
N VAL A 166 7.26 -9.02 -12.92
CA VAL A 166 6.90 -9.87 -14.06
C VAL A 166 6.34 -11.22 -13.61
N ASN A 167 6.98 -11.87 -12.63
CA ASN A 167 6.51 -13.15 -12.10
C ASN A 167 5.16 -13.03 -11.40
N ASN A 168 4.94 -11.96 -10.62
CA ASN A 168 3.64 -11.70 -10.01
C ASN A 168 2.56 -11.42 -11.06
N ALA A 169 2.91 -10.74 -12.16
CA ALA A 169 1.98 -10.51 -13.26
C ALA A 169 1.55 -11.82 -13.92
N LYS A 170 2.51 -12.70 -14.22
CA LYS A 170 2.26 -14.04 -14.76
C LYS A 170 1.40 -14.89 -13.83
N GLU A 171 1.70 -14.87 -12.53
CA GLU A 171 0.92 -15.61 -11.53
C GLU A 171 -0.54 -15.13 -11.50
N PHE A 172 -0.75 -13.82 -11.52
CA PHE A 172 -2.09 -13.23 -11.62
C PHE A 172 -2.80 -13.63 -12.92
N LEU A 173 -2.16 -13.45 -14.09
CA LEU A 173 -2.75 -13.74 -15.39
C LEU A 173 -3.10 -15.22 -15.55
N ASN A 174 -2.21 -16.11 -15.11
CA ASN A 174 -2.46 -17.55 -15.12
C ASN A 174 -3.63 -17.93 -14.23
N TYR A 175 -3.74 -17.33 -13.04
CA TYR A 175 -4.85 -17.60 -12.14
C TYR A 175 -6.14 -17.02 -12.71
N PHE A 176 -6.23 -15.70 -12.91
CA PHE A 176 -7.42 -14.99 -13.38
C PHE A 176 -7.90 -15.48 -14.76
N GLY A 177 -6.99 -15.70 -15.70
CA GLY A 177 -7.29 -16.20 -17.03
C GLY A 177 -7.86 -17.62 -17.05
N ALA A 178 -7.67 -18.40 -15.98
CA ALA A 178 -8.22 -19.75 -15.90
C ALA A 178 -9.77 -19.77 -15.79
N GLN A 179 -10.38 -18.70 -15.29
CA GLN A 179 -11.84 -18.60 -15.14
C GLN A 179 -12.43 -17.36 -15.80
N SER A 180 -11.65 -16.55 -16.51
CA SER A 180 -12.13 -15.33 -17.18
C SER A 180 -11.95 -15.39 -18.69
N GLY A 181 -12.89 -14.77 -19.40
CA GLY A 181 -12.92 -14.61 -20.84
C GLY A 181 -12.93 -13.13 -21.20
N GLY A 182 -12.16 -12.76 -22.23
CA GLY A 182 -12.14 -11.40 -22.74
C GLY A 182 -13.45 -11.04 -23.43
N LEU A 183 -14.01 -9.87 -23.09
CA LEU A 183 -15.18 -9.26 -23.71
C LEU A 183 -14.83 -7.87 -24.30
N PRO A 184 -15.71 -7.27 -25.10
CA PRO A 184 -15.63 -5.85 -25.41
C PRO A 184 -15.51 -5.05 -24.10
N HIS A 185 -14.46 -4.23 -23.98
CA HIS A 185 -14.18 -3.34 -22.83
C HIS A 185 -13.73 -4.00 -21.51
N GLY A 186 -13.64 -5.32 -21.40
CA GLY A 186 -13.18 -5.95 -20.17
C GLY A 186 -13.13 -7.45 -20.20
N TYR A 187 -13.30 -8.05 -19.04
CA TYR A 187 -13.23 -9.48 -18.80
C TYR A 187 -14.42 -9.87 -17.94
N ASP A 188 -15.02 -11.00 -18.25
CA ASP A 188 -16.05 -11.61 -17.42
C ASP A 188 -15.69 -13.05 -17.13
N TYR A 189 -16.26 -13.60 -16.07
CA TYR A 189 -15.97 -14.95 -15.65
C TYR A 189 -16.77 -15.95 -16.50
N ILE A 190 -16.08 -16.92 -17.10
CA ILE A 190 -16.60 -17.84 -18.14
C ILE A 190 -17.85 -18.58 -17.68
N ASN A 191 -17.94 -18.91 -16.40
CA ASN A 191 -19.03 -19.66 -15.79
C ASN A 191 -19.85 -18.86 -14.77
N LEU A 192 -19.64 -17.54 -14.69
CA LEU A 192 -20.33 -16.68 -13.72
C LEU A 192 -21.69 -16.16 -14.24
N ASN A 193 -22.02 -16.46 -15.50
CA ASN A 193 -23.20 -15.94 -16.19
C ASN A 193 -24.57 -16.43 -15.67
N ASP A 194 -24.62 -17.45 -14.80
CA ASP A 194 -25.89 -17.98 -14.24
C ASP A 194 -26.00 -17.85 -12.70
N SER A 195 -25.08 -17.14 -12.04
CA SER A 195 -24.74 -17.30 -10.61
C SER A 195 -25.76 -16.85 -9.55
N PHE A 196 -27.01 -16.55 -9.88
CA PHE A 196 -28.05 -16.35 -8.85
C PHE A 196 -29.43 -16.90 -9.21
N ARG A 197 -29.55 -17.74 -10.26
CA ARG A 197 -30.79 -18.47 -10.54
C ARG A 197 -30.53 -19.98 -10.50
N GLY A 198 -30.25 -20.49 -9.30
CA GLY A 198 -30.19 -21.94 -9.03
C GLY A 198 -28.88 -22.50 -8.46
N SER A 199 -27.91 -21.64 -8.13
CA SER A 199 -26.57 -22.04 -7.65
C SER A 199 -26.59 -22.68 -6.25
N THR A 200 -25.73 -23.68 -6.03
CA THR A 200 -25.56 -24.29 -4.70
C THR A 200 -24.73 -23.39 -3.77
N PRO A 201 -24.84 -23.55 -2.44
CA PRO A 201 -23.96 -22.87 -1.49
C PRO A 201 -22.47 -23.11 -1.76
N GLU A 202 -22.11 -24.30 -2.22
CA GLU A 202 -20.73 -24.68 -2.56
C GLU A 202 -20.19 -23.90 -3.77
N ASP A 203 -21.01 -23.73 -4.82
CA ASP A 203 -20.65 -22.92 -6.00
C ASP A 203 -20.40 -21.45 -5.62
N THR A 204 -21.26 -20.93 -4.75
CA THR A 204 -21.16 -19.55 -4.25
C THR A 204 -19.86 -19.36 -3.46
N LYS A 205 -19.53 -20.32 -2.60
CA LYS A 205 -18.29 -20.30 -1.82
C LYS A 205 -17.05 -20.36 -2.70
N TYR A 206 -17.05 -21.20 -3.74
CA TYR A 206 -15.94 -21.30 -4.69
C TYR A 206 -15.64 -19.94 -5.33
N TRP A 207 -16.66 -19.23 -5.83
CA TRP A 207 -16.45 -17.94 -6.49
C TRP A 207 -15.99 -16.85 -5.53
N ILE A 208 -16.49 -16.83 -4.29
CA ILE A 208 -15.98 -15.92 -3.25
C ILE A 208 -14.50 -16.17 -3.01
N GLU A 209 -14.09 -17.42 -2.77
CA GLU A 209 -12.69 -17.77 -2.53
C GLU A 209 -11.81 -17.48 -3.76
N TYR A 210 -12.33 -17.69 -4.96
CA TYR A 210 -11.64 -17.41 -6.20
C TYR A 210 -11.38 -15.90 -6.36
N SER A 211 -12.40 -15.06 -6.19
CA SER A 211 -12.29 -13.60 -6.25
C SER A 211 -11.36 -13.03 -5.18
N GLU A 212 -11.43 -13.56 -3.95
CA GLU A 212 -10.51 -13.20 -2.87
C GLU A 212 -9.06 -13.52 -3.26
N LYS A 213 -8.79 -14.72 -3.80
CA LYS A 213 -7.45 -15.10 -4.25
C LYS A 213 -6.98 -14.26 -5.44
N THR A 214 -7.84 -13.94 -6.40
CA THR A 214 -7.51 -13.03 -7.50
C THR A 214 -7.10 -11.65 -6.96
N SER A 215 -7.84 -11.11 -5.98
CA SER A 215 -7.54 -9.84 -5.32
C SER A 215 -6.18 -9.87 -4.59
N ILE A 216 -5.86 -10.99 -3.92
CA ILE A 216 -4.57 -11.18 -3.24
C ILE A 216 -3.41 -11.16 -4.25
N LEU A 217 -3.55 -11.84 -5.39
CA LEU A 217 -2.53 -11.87 -6.43
C LEU A 217 -2.32 -10.49 -7.08
N ALA A 218 -3.42 -9.77 -7.35
CA ALA A 218 -3.35 -8.40 -7.86
C ALA A 218 -2.63 -7.47 -6.88
N ASN A 219 -2.95 -7.57 -5.58
CA ASN A 219 -2.29 -6.77 -4.54
C ASN A 219 -0.81 -7.14 -4.37
N LYS A 220 -0.44 -8.43 -4.50
CA LYS A 220 0.96 -8.87 -4.48
C LYS A 220 1.76 -8.23 -5.62
N PHE A 221 1.19 -8.18 -6.82
CA PHE A 221 1.76 -7.46 -7.96
C PHE A 221 1.91 -5.96 -7.67
N CYS A 222 0.85 -5.27 -7.24
CA CYS A 222 0.90 -3.84 -6.91
C CYS A 222 1.95 -3.53 -5.84
N HIS A 223 2.06 -4.37 -4.81
CA HIS A 223 3.06 -4.20 -3.76
C HIS A 223 4.49 -4.27 -4.32
N SER A 224 4.78 -5.22 -5.21
CA SER A 224 6.10 -5.31 -5.85
C SER A 224 6.43 -4.08 -6.73
N VAL A 225 5.43 -3.49 -7.37
CA VAL A 225 5.59 -2.23 -8.14
C VAL A 225 5.91 -1.06 -7.21
N LEU A 226 5.20 -0.95 -6.09
CA LEU A 226 5.44 0.10 -5.09
C LEU A 226 6.83 -0.01 -4.47
N LEU A 227 7.31 -1.23 -4.18
CA LEU A 227 8.68 -1.46 -3.70
C LEU A 227 9.73 -1.03 -4.72
N LEU A 228 9.52 -1.29 -6.01
CA LEU A 228 10.41 -0.83 -7.07
C LEU A 228 10.43 0.70 -7.15
N ARG A 229 9.27 1.36 -7.01
CA ARG A 229 9.18 2.82 -6.99
C ARG A 229 9.84 3.42 -5.78
N GLU A 230 9.59 2.90 -4.60
CA GLU A 230 10.23 3.34 -3.37
C GLU A 230 11.76 3.25 -3.54
N LYS A 231 12.25 2.10 -4.01
CA LYS A 231 13.66 1.95 -4.32
C LYS A 231 14.13 2.94 -5.39
N GLY A 232 13.37 3.15 -6.48
CA GLY A 232 13.71 4.08 -7.55
C GLY A 232 13.64 5.56 -7.17
N LEU A 233 12.85 5.93 -6.16
CA LEU A 233 12.65 7.28 -5.63
C LEU A 233 13.55 7.59 -4.41
N ASN A 234 14.07 6.58 -3.72
CA ASN A 234 14.99 6.72 -2.57
C ASN A 234 16.44 7.10 -2.97
N PHE A 235 16.60 7.94 -3.98
CA PHE A 235 17.88 8.45 -4.47
C PHE A 235 17.87 9.96 -4.70
#